data_AF-A0A7C1JNL3-F1
#
_entry.id   AF-A0A7C1JNL3-F1
#
_cell.length_a   1.000
_cell.length_b   1.000
_cell.length_c   1.000
_cell.angle_alpha   90.00
_cell.angle_beta   90.00
_cell.angle_gamma   90.00
#
_symmetry.space_group_name_H-M   'P 1'
#
loop_
_entity.id
_entity.type
_entity.pdbx_description
1 polymer ?
#
loop_
_entity_poly.entity_id
_entity_poly.type
_entity_poly.pdbx_seq_one_letter_code
_entity_poly.pdbx_strand_id
1 'polypeptide(L)' 'MHIPRDDVVQLFNENKQKTWSSLHSILQQHKGKAEGIEDSIIDSLLIVTRRLEQMNEPYPGSPDQMQRVFENELSKVTA' A
#
# COMPACT_ATOMS: atom_id res chain seq x y z
N MET A 1 0.35 -13.50 -1.31
CA MET A 1 -0.75 -12.56 -1.01
C MET A 1 -0.97 -11.69 -2.24
N HIS A 2 -2.20 -11.43 -2.65
CA HIS A 2 -2.50 -10.57 -3.81
C HIS A 2 -3.58 -9.57 -3.41
N ILE A 3 -3.38 -8.30 -3.78
CA ILE A 3 -4.32 -7.22 -3.49
C ILE A 3 -5.13 -6.95 -4.76
N PRO A 4 -6.47 -6.89 -4.69
CA PRO A 4 -7.28 -6.56 -5.84
C PRO A 4 -6.86 -5.23 -6.46
N ARG A 5 -6.84 -5.17 -7.79
CA ARG A 5 -6.42 -3.96 -8.51
C ARG A 5 -7.31 -2.76 -8.17
N ASP A 6 -8.62 -2.98 -7.99
CA ASP A 6 -9.57 -1.95 -7.58
C ASP A 6 -9.19 -1.29 -6.25
N ASP A 7 -8.78 -2.06 -5.25
CA ASP A 7 -8.31 -1.54 -3.97
C ASP A 7 -7.04 -0.71 -4.11
N VAL A 8 -6.08 -1.17 -4.93
CA VAL A 8 -4.84 -0.41 -5.20
C VAL A 8 -5.15 0.90 -5.91
N VAL A 9 -6.06 0.88 -6.90
CA VAL A 9 -6.52 2.08 -7.59
C VAL A 9 -7.20 3.03 -6.63
N GLN A 10 -8.05 2.52 -5.74
CA GLN A 10 -8.72 3.32 -4.73
C GLN A 10 -7.71 4.00 -3.80
N LEU A 11 -6.80 3.24 -3.17
CA LEU A 11 -5.73 3.75 -2.31
C LEU A 11 -4.87 4.78 -3.01
N PHE A 12 -4.50 4.53 -4.27
CA PHE A 12 -3.72 5.47 -5.07
C PHE A 12 -4.47 6.78 -5.29
N ASN A 13 -5.77 6.72 -5.56
CA ASN A 13 -6.61 7.88 -5.82
C ASN A 13 -6.97 8.65 -4.54
N GLU A 14 -7.11 7.96 -3.41
CA GLU A 14 -7.29 8.55 -2.07
C GLU A 14 -6.03 9.29 -1.64
N ASN A 15 -4.83 8.77 -1.96
CA ASN A 15 -3.58 9.46 -1.70
C ASN A 15 -3.36 10.66 -2.65
N LYS A 16 -3.90 11.81 -2.26
CA LYS A 16 -3.71 13.09 -2.99
C LYS A 16 -2.29 13.63 -2.92
N GLN A 17 -1.56 13.32 -1.85
CA GLN A 17 -0.19 13.82 -1.65
C GLN A 17 0.85 13.03 -2.45
N LYS A 18 0.51 11.81 -2.90
CA LYS A 18 1.40 10.94 -3.68
C LYS A 18 2.73 10.70 -2.96
N THR A 19 2.66 10.44 -1.65
CA THR A 19 3.81 10.07 -0.81
C THR A 19 3.53 8.79 -0.02
N TRP A 20 4.60 8.07 0.36
CA TRP A 20 4.48 6.84 1.15
C TRP A 20 3.90 7.09 2.55
N SER A 21 4.29 8.19 3.21
CA SER A 21 3.76 8.59 4.52
C SER A 21 2.26 8.89 4.52
N SER A 22 1.78 9.56 3.48
CA SER A 22 0.35 9.83 3.31
C SER A 22 -0.42 8.52 3.06
N LEU A 23 0.13 7.63 2.24
CA LEU A 23 -0.45 6.31 2.01
C LEU A 23 -0.48 5.45 3.28
N HIS A 24 0.60 5.46 4.05
CA HIS A 24 0.67 4.77 5.34
C HIS A 24 -0.45 5.25 6.27
N SER A 25 -0.69 6.57 6.33
CA SER A 25 -1.78 7.14 7.12
C SER A 25 -3.16 6.67 6.64
N ILE A 26 -3.39 6.62 5.33
CA ILE A 26 -4.64 6.10 4.74
C ILE A 26 -4.82 4.62 5.09
N LEU A 27 -3.77 3.81 4.97
CA LEU A 27 -3.82 2.39 5.34
C LEU A 27 -4.15 2.19 6.83
N GLN A 28 -3.60 3.02 7.72
CA GLN A 28 -3.97 2.98 9.14
C GLN A 28 -5.44 3.32 9.38
N GLN A 29 -6.02 4.22 8.58
CA GLN A 29 -7.45 4.54 8.65
C GLN A 29 -8.34 3.43 8.11
N HIS A 30 -7.83 2.59 7.21
CA HIS A 30 -8.55 1.42 6.69
C HIS A 30 -8.44 0.20 7.61
N LYS A 31 -7.43 0.15 8.48
CA LYS A 31 -7.24 -0.93 9.44
C LYS A 31 -8.47 -1.07 10.36
N GLY A 32 -8.97 -2.30 10.51
CA GLY A 32 -10.14 -2.63 11.33
C GLY A 32 -11.49 -2.21 10.75
N LYS A 33 -11.55 -1.75 9.48
CA LYS A 33 -12.83 -1.57 8.78
C LYS A 33 -13.32 -2.91 8.25
N ALA A 34 -14.59 -3.21 8.48
CA ALA A 34 -15.22 -4.46 8.02
C ALA A 34 -15.42 -4.52 6.49
N GLU A 35 -15.28 -3.39 5.80
CA GLU A 35 -15.44 -3.27 4.35
C GLU A 35 -14.13 -2.78 3.72
N GLY A 36 -13.62 -3.52 2.74
CA GLY A 36 -12.40 -3.21 1.99
C GLY A 36 -11.31 -4.26 2.14
N ILE A 37 -10.05 -3.80 2.12
CA ILE A 37 -8.83 -4.62 2.16
C ILE A 37 -8.73 -5.37 3.50
N GLU A 38 -8.41 -6.66 3.45
CA GLU A 38 -8.22 -7.49 4.65
C GLU A 38 -7.16 -6.90 5.60
N ASP A 39 -7.41 -6.92 6.92
CA ASP A 39 -6.49 -6.38 7.95
C ASP A 39 -5.08 -6.96 7.84
N SER A 40 -4.93 -8.24 7.50
CA SER A 40 -3.60 -8.88 7.31
C SER A 40 -2.82 -8.27 6.15
N ILE A 41 -3.52 -7.88 5.08
CA ILE A 41 -2.94 -7.19 3.94
C ILE A 41 -2.58 -5.75 4.33
N ILE A 42 -3.46 -5.06 5.07
CA ILE A 42 -3.20 -3.70 5.56
C ILE A 42 -1.96 -3.68 6.45
N ASP A 43 -1.82 -4.61 7.41
CA ASP A 43 -0.63 -4.71 8.26
C ASP A 43 0.64 -4.92 7.43
N SER A 44 0.58 -5.77 6.41
CA SER A 44 1.70 -5.98 5.50
C SER A 44 2.03 -4.71 4.70
N LEU A 45 1.02 -3.99 4.20
CA LEU A 45 1.20 -2.73 3.49
C LEU A 45 1.73 -1.61 4.38
N LEU A 46 1.37 -1.56 5.66
CA LEU A 46 1.94 -0.61 6.62
C LEU A 46 3.44 -0.82 6.79
N ILE A 47 3.87 -2.08 6.88
CA ILE A 47 5.30 -2.44 6.93
C ILE A 47 5.99 -2.01 5.63
N VAL A 48 5.41 -2.35 4.47
CA VAL A 48 5.97 -2.02 3.15
C VAL A 48 6.10 -0.52 2.94
N THR A 49 5.03 0.24 3.15
CA THR A 49 5.02 1.70 2.95
C THR A 49 6.02 2.42 3.84
N ARG A 50 6.15 1.99 5.11
CA ARG A 50 7.18 2.51 6.02
C ARG A 50 8.59 2.19 5.55
N ARG A 51 8.82 0.97 5.06
CA ARG A 51 10.13 0.56 4.53
C ARG A 51 10.51 1.37 3.29
N LEU A 52 9.57 1.55 2.35
CA LEU A 52 9.77 2.34 1.13
C LEU A 52 10.06 3.80 1.45
N GLU A 53 9.38 4.37 2.45
CA GLU A 53 9.68 5.70 2.96
C GLU A 53 11.10 5.79 3.53
N GLN A 54 11.50 4.84 4.39
CA GLN A 54 12.85 4.80 4.97
C GLN A 54 13.94 4.62 3.92
N MET A 55 13.65 3.91 2.83
CA MET A 55 14.55 3.73 1.69
C MET A 55 14.58 4.94 0.75
N ASN A 56 13.75 5.97 0.98
CA ASN A 56 13.55 7.10 0.07
C ASN A 56 13.15 6.65 -1.35
N GLU A 57 12.41 5.54 -1.45
CA GLU A 57 11.93 5.06 -2.75
C GLU A 57 10.92 6.06 -3.33
N PRO A 58 10.97 6.34 -4.63
CA PRO A 58 10.02 7.24 -5.26
C PRO A 58 8.61 6.67 -5.17
N TYR A 59 7.65 7.54 -4.89
CA TYR A 59 6.25 7.14 -4.93
C TYR A 59 5.82 6.84 -6.37
N PRO A 60 5.05 5.78 -6.61
CA PRO A 60 4.63 5.38 -7.96
C PRO A 60 3.81 6.48 -8.65
N GLY A 61 4.03 6.64 -9.96
CA GLY A 61 3.29 7.60 -10.78
C GLY A 61 1.91 7.11 -11.24
N SER A 62 1.58 5.83 -11.03
CA SER A 62 0.34 5.22 -11.49
C SER A 62 -0.09 4.06 -10.60
N PRO A 63 -1.40 3.72 -10.55
CA PRO A 63 -1.89 2.56 -9.81
C PRO A 63 -1.24 1.24 -10.23
N ASP A 64 -0.99 1.07 -11.53
CA ASP A 64 -0.33 -0.13 -12.07
C ASP A 64 1.10 -0.29 -11.52
N GLN A 65 1.83 0.83 -11.42
CA GLN A 65 3.17 0.83 -10.86
C GLN A 65 3.14 0.55 -9.35
N MET A 66 2.16 1.13 -8.64
CA MET A 66 1.94 0.85 -7.22
C MET A 66 1.65 -0.63 -6.97
N GLN A 67 0.78 -1.24 -7.78
CA GLN A 67 0.45 -2.66 -7.68
C GLN A 67 1.71 -3.52 -7.77
N ARG A 68 2.57 -3.27 -8.77
CA ARG A 68 3.83 -4.00 -8.92
C ARG A 68 4.78 -3.81 -7.74
N VAL A 69 4.88 -2.59 -7.20
CA VAL A 69 5.70 -2.32 -6.01
C VAL A 69 5.19 -3.12 -4.82
N PHE A 70 3.88 -3.14 -4.60
CA PHE A 70 3.28 -3.93 -3.53
C PHE A 70 3.46 -5.42 -3.73
N GLU A 71 3.20 -5.96 -4.92
CA GLU A 71 3.40 -7.38 -5.19
C GLU A 71 4.87 -7.80 -4.97
N ASN A 72 5.81 -6.98 -5.42
CA ASN A 72 7.24 -7.23 -5.24
C ASN A 72 7.66 -7.17 -3.77
N GLU A 73 7.20 -6.17 -3.02
CA GLU A 73 7.57 -6.01 -1.61
C GLU A 73 6.86 -7.01 -0.70
N LEU A 74 5.57 -7.29 -0.93
CA LEU A 74 4.82 -8.30 -0.18
C LEU A 74 5.43 -9.69 -0.36
N SER A 75 5.87 -10.02 -1.58
CA SER A 75 6.57 -11.28 -1.84
C SER A 75 7.86 -11.43 -1.01
N LYS A 76 8.50 -10.31 -0.62
CA LYS A 76 9.70 -10.32 0.25
C LYS A 76 9.38 -10.39 1.74
N VAL A 77 8.20 -9.92 2.16
CA VAL A 77 7.78 -9.90 3.57
C VAL A 77 7.16 -11.24 3.98
N THR A 78 6.54 -11.96 3.04
CA THR A 78 5.91 -13.27 3.29
C THR A 78 6.79 -14.48 2.98
N ALA A 79 8.06 -14.28 2.62
CA ALA A 79 9.02 -15.34 2.29
C ALA A 79 9.83 -15.81 3.52
#